data_AF-A0A9D0YQ93-F1
#
_entry.id   AF-A0A9D0YQ93-F1
#
_cell.length_a   1.000
_cell.length_b   1.000
_cell.length_c   1.000
_cell.angle_alpha   90.00
_cell.angle_beta   90.00
_cell.angle_gamma   90.00
#
_symmetry.space_group_name_H-M   'P 1'
#
loop_
_entity.id
_entity.type
_entity.pdbx_description
1 polymer ?
#
loop_
_entity_poly.entity_id
_entity_poly.type
_entity_poly.pdbx_seq_one_letter_code
_entity_poly.pdbx_strand_id
1 'polypeptide(L)'
;MYEVDVWGIALDPFNQSPIVVLRNKKNPKEVLPIWIGPPEASGIMMVLNNLSFERPLTYELIKNMLKNLDAQVEKVEITDLKDGTYYAAIYLKTPLGEVKKIDSRPSDAINIALRAGAPIYVAPHVMEQSKVLIEDISGANEKKDPGIAEEKTKGENIREQTHEEIKKWLENLKPEDFQKFGSSDGN
;
A
#
# COMPACT_ATOMS: atom_id res chain seq x y z
N MET A 1 -4.31 -7.03 14.91
CA MET A 1 -3.93 -6.78 13.51
C MET A 1 -5.06 -6.01 12.84
N TYR A 2 -4.73 -4.96 12.08
CA TYR A 2 -5.67 -4.24 11.22
C TYR A 2 -5.59 -4.82 9.81
N GLU A 3 -6.73 -5.20 9.23
CA GLU A 3 -6.76 -5.57 7.81
C GLU A 3 -6.80 -4.31 6.96
N VAL A 4 -5.95 -4.26 5.93
CA VAL A 4 -5.80 -3.10 5.06
C VAL A 4 -5.98 -3.46 3.60
N ASP A 5 -6.36 -2.49 2.78
CA ASP A 5 -6.24 -2.54 1.33
C ASP A 5 -5.18 -1.55 0.84
N VAL A 6 -4.62 -1.80 -0.34
CA VAL A 6 -3.76 -0.82 -1.02
C VAL A 6 -4.69 0.20 -1.65
N TRP A 7 -4.72 1.40 -1.09
CA TRP A 7 -5.56 2.49 -1.60
C TRP A 7 -4.97 3.07 -2.89
N GLY A 8 -3.64 3.21 -2.94
CA GLY A 8 -2.94 3.62 -4.15
C GLY A 8 -1.45 3.85 -3.93
N ILE A 9 -0.81 4.38 -4.97
CA ILE A 9 0.56 4.88 -4.95
C ILE A 9 0.54 6.39 -5.16
N ALA A 10 1.38 7.07 -4.41
CA ALA A 10 1.52 8.50 -4.30
C ALA A 10 3.00 8.89 -4.58
N LEU A 11 3.29 10.15 -4.92
CA LEU A 11 4.67 10.66 -5.02
C LEU A 11 4.91 11.73 -3.95
N ASP A 12 5.97 11.59 -3.18
CA ASP A 12 6.44 12.61 -2.26
C ASP A 12 6.67 13.94 -3.02
N PRO A 13 6.04 15.06 -2.62
CA PRO A 13 6.12 16.31 -3.37
C PRO A 13 7.53 16.92 -3.36
N PHE A 14 8.37 16.57 -2.38
CA PHE A 14 9.71 17.14 -2.22
C PHE A 14 10.77 16.40 -3.02
N ASN A 15 10.75 15.06 -2.95
CA ASN A 15 11.81 14.23 -3.53
C ASN A 15 11.32 13.26 -4.62
N GLN A 16 10.02 13.26 -4.93
CA GLN A 16 9.38 12.38 -5.92
C GLN A 16 9.53 10.89 -5.62
N SER A 17 9.87 10.52 -4.38
CA SER A 17 9.92 9.13 -3.94
C SER A 17 8.49 8.55 -3.86
N PRO A 18 8.28 7.32 -4.31
CA PRO A 18 6.94 6.74 -4.28
C PRO A 18 6.55 6.27 -2.88
N ILE A 19 5.29 6.49 -2.55
CA ILE A 19 4.65 6.13 -1.30
C ILE A 19 3.50 5.18 -1.62
N VAL A 20 3.48 4.00 -0.99
CA VAL A 20 2.27 3.16 -0.99
C VAL A 20 1.38 3.56 0.18
N VAL A 21 0.10 3.78 -0.10
CA VAL A 21 -0.88 4.16 0.91
C VAL A 21 -1.77 2.97 1.21
N LEU A 22 -1.70 2.48 2.44
CA LEU A 22 -2.53 1.39 2.94
C LEU A 22 -3.70 1.97 3.72
N ARG A 23 -4.92 1.52 3.46
CA ARG A 23 -6.12 2.04 4.12
C ARG A 23 -6.74 0.97 5.01
N ASN A 24 -7.10 1.36 6.23
CA ASN A 24 -7.75 0.47 7.18
C ASN A 24 -9.16 0.10 6.69
N LYS A 25 -9.44 -1.19 6.48
CA LYS A 25 -10.75 -1.64 6.00
C LYS A 25 -11.88 -1.39 6.99
N LYS A 26 -11.60 -1.38 8.29
CA LYS A 26 -12.61 -1.13 9.33
C LYS A 26 -12.86 0.34 9.58
N ASN A 27 -11.85 1.18 9.40
CA ASN A 27 -11.95 2.63 9.54
C ASN A 27 -11.26 3.31 8.34
N PRO A 28 -11.94 3.47 7.20
CA PRO A 28 -11.34 3.96 5.96
C PRO A 28 -10.73 5.37 6.04
N LYS A 29 -10.99 6.10 7.12
CA LYS A 29 -10.38 7.40 7.43
C LYS A 29 -8.93 7.27 7.90
N GLU A 30 -8.51 6.10 8.38
CA GLU A 30 -7.13 5.84 8.81
C GLU A 30 -6.34 5.23 7.66
N VAL A 31 -5.25 5.90 7.29
CA VAL A 31 -4.30 5.44 6.27
C VAL A 31 -2.90 5.35 6.84
N LEU A 32 -2.09 4.44 6.30
CA LEU A 32 -0.69 4.23 6.63
C LEU A 32 0.16 4.42 5.37
N PRO A 33 0.91 5.52 5.25
CA PRO A 33 1.86 5.70 4.18
C PRO A 33 3.19 4.99 4.45
N ILE A 34 3.74 4.34 3.43
CA ILE A 34 5.05 3.68 3.48
C ILE A 34 5.85 4.06 2.23
N TRP A 35 7.03 4.65 2.43
CA TRP A 35 7.97 4.93 1.34
C TRP A 35 8.53 3.62 0.79
N ILE A 36 8.56 3.51 -0.53
CA ILE A 36 9.05 2.34 -1.24
C ILE A 36 9.94 2.76 -2.42
N GLY A 37 10.67 1.81 -3.01
CA GLY A 37 11.46 2.08 -4.19
C GLY A 37 10.61 2.19 -5.46
N PRO A 38 11.09 2.94 -6.49
CA PRO A 38 10.42 3.02 -7.79
C PRO A 38 10.12 1.67 -8.47
N PRO A 39 11.03 0.66 -8.46
CA PRO A 39 10.73 -0.64 -9.05
C PRO A 39 9.55 -1.34 -8.35
N GLU A 40 9.52 -1.29 -7.02
CA GLU A 40 8.44 -1.92 -6.24
C GLU A 40 7.11 -1.21 -6.43
N ALA A 41 7.13 0.13 -6.48
CA ALA A 41 5.95 0.96 -6.75
C ALA A 41 5.36 0.67 -8.14
N SER A 42 6.22 0.56 -9.15
CA SER A 42 5.81 0.16 -10.50
C SER A 42 5.16 -1.22 -10.51
N GLY A 43 5.74 -2.18 -9.76
CA GLY A 43 5.16 -3.51 -9.59
C GLY A 43 3.76 -3.51 -8.98
N ILE A 44 3.50 -2.66 -7.99
CA ILE A 44 2.18 -2.48 -7.36
C ILE A 44 1.22 -1.83 -8.35
N MET A 45 1.66 -0.75 -9.01
CA MET A 45 0.83 -0.02 -9.97
C MET A 45 0.35 -0.94 -11.11
N MET A 46 1.22 -1.81 -11.62
CA MET A 46 0.87 -2.77 -12.66
C MET A 46 -0.27 -3.70 -12.23
N VAL A 47 -0.22 -4.26 -11.01
CA VAL A 47 -1.27 -5.18 -10.54
C VAL A 47 -2.57 -4.43 -10.21
N LEU A 48 -2.50 -3.22 -9.64
CA LEU A 48 -3.69 -2.40 -9.39
C LEU A 48 -4.43 -2.03 -10.69
N ASN A 49 -3.68 -1.78 -11.76
CA ASN A 49 -4.22 -1.48 -13.09
C ASN A 49 -4.54 -2.73 -13.91
N ASN A 50 -4.41 -3.94 -13.35
CA ASN A 50 -4.66 -5.21 -14.03
C ASN A 50 -3.85 -5.36 -15.34
N LEU A 51 -2.63 -4.83 -15.36
CA LEU A 51 -1.73 -4.97 -16.50
C LEU A 51 -1.17 -6.39 -16.55
N SER A 52 -1.19 -6.98 -17.74
CA SER A 52 -0.63 -8.30 -18.02
C SER A 52 0.44 -8.19 -19.11
N PHE A 53 1.45 -9.06 -19.03
CA PHE A 53 2.59 -9.07 -19.93
C PHE A 53 2.78 -10.47 -20.51
N GLU A 54 3.31 -10.55 -21.74
CA GLU A 54 3.55 -11.83 -22.42
C GLU A 54 4.56 -12.72 -21.66
N ARG A 55 5.55 -12.08 -21.02
CA ARG A 55 6.55 -12.76 -20.19
C ARG A 55 6.37 -12.38 -18.73
N PRO A 56 6.49 -13.33 -17.78
CA PRO A 56 6.30 -13.04 -16.37
C PRO A 56 7.42 -12.14 -15.86
N LEU A 57 7.04 -11.03 -15.23
CA LEU A 57 7.95 -10.18 -14.45
C LEU A 57 8.21 -10.81 -13.07
N THR A 58 9.11 -10.23 -12.29
CA THR A 58 9.62 -10.80 -11.02
C THR A 58 8.53 -11.30 -10.09
N TYR A 59 7.52 -10.49 -9.77
CA TYR A 59 6.47 -10.90 -8.84
C TYR A 59 5.51 -11.95 -9.42
N GLU A 60 5.27 -11.96 -10.73
CA GLU A 60 4.54 -13.04 -11.39
C GLU A 60 5.35 -14.33 -11.41
N LEU A 61 6.66 -14.25 -11.66
CA LEU A 61 7.57 -15.39 -11.57
C LEU A 61 7.52 -16.02 -10.16
N ILE A 62 7.60 -15.22 -9.10
CA ILE A 62 7.52 -15.71 -7.72
C ILE A 62 6.16 -16.37 -7.45
N LYS A 63 5.05 -15.73 -7.83
CA LYS A 63 3.72 -16.33 -7.71
C LYS A 63 3.64 -17.68 -8.44
N ASN A 64 4.18 -17.76 -9.66
CA ASN A 64 4.20 -18.98 -10.43
C ASN A 64 5.05 -20.06 -9.77
N MET A 65 6.21 -19.71 -9.19
CA MET A 65 7.03 -20.65 -8.42
C MET A 65 6.26 -21.20 -7.21
N LEU A 66 5.63 -20.34 -6.41
CA LEU A 66 4.84 -20.76 -5.25
C LEU A 66 3.70 -21.69 -5.68
N LYS A 67 2.98 -21.34 -6.75
CA LYS A 67 1.92 -22.17 -7.31
C LYS A 67 2.42 -23.55 -7.75
N ASN A 68 3.57 -23.62 -8.43
CA ASN A 68 4.16 -24.91 -8.88
C ASN A 68 4.69 -25.76 -7.72
N LEU A 69 4.94 -25.16 -6.55
CA LEU A 69 5.32 -25.84 -5.33
C LEU A 69 4.11 -26.18 -4.44
N ASP A 70 2.89 -25.98 -4.94
CA ASP A 70 1.64 -26.13 -4.19
C ASP A 70 1.62 -25.32 -2.88
N ALA A 71 2.36 -24.21 -2.84
CA ALA A 71 2.43 -23.30 -1.71
C ALA A 71 1.45 -22.13 -1.88
N GLN A 72 0.73 -21.80 -0.82
CA GLN A 72 -0.26 -20.72 -0.81
C GLN A 72 0.19 -19.57 0.10
N VAL A 73 0.13 -18.34 -0.39
CA VAL A 73 0.25 -17.15 0.46
C VAL A 73 -1.04 -17.02 1.26
N GLU A 74 -1.00 -17.29 2.56
CA GLU A 74 -2.19 -17.17 3.42
C GLU A 74 -2.48 -15.72 3.75
N LYS A 75 -1.44 -14.95 4.05
CA LYS A 75 -1.51 -13.53 4.40
C LYS A 75 -0.12 -12.92 4.34
N VAL A 76 -0.10 -11.59 4.37
CA VAL A 76 1.11 -10.84 4.70
C VAL A 76 0.83 -9.91 5.86
N GLU A 77 1.85 -9.65 6.66
CA GLU A 77 1.77 -8.74 7.81
C GLU A 77 2.90 -7.72 7.74
N ILE A 78 2.58 -6.45 7.93
CA ILE A 78 3.56 -5.43 8.30
C ILE A 78 3.66 -5.52 9.82
N THR A 79 4.80 -6.04 10.28
CA THR A 79 4.97 -6.59 11.63
C THR A 79 5.58 -5.60 12.60
N ASP A 80 6.42 -4.69 12.12
CA ASP A 80 7.16 -3.78 12.99
C ASP A 80 7.62 -2.50 12.30
N LEU A 81 7.99 -1.51 13.11
CA LEU A 81 8.63 -0.26 12.69
C LEU A 81 9.76 0.05 13.67
N LYS A 82 11.00 0.09 13.18
CA LYS A 82 12.18 0.43 13.98
C LYS A 82 13.06 1.41 13.23
N ASP A 83 13.39 2.52 13.87
CA ASP A 83 14.28 3.55 13.30
C ASP A 83 13.88 3.95 11.88
N GLY A 84 12.57 4.19 11.67
CA GLY A 84 11.99 4.55 10.36
C GLY A 84 11.89 3.39 9.35
N THR A 85 12.36 2.19 9.69
CA THR A 85 12.34 1.01 8.82
C THR A 85 11.17 0.09 9.18
N TYR A 86 10.28 -0.10 8.21
CA TYR A 86 9.17 -1.05 8.33
C TYR A 86 9.63 -2.48 8.03
N TYR A 87 9.14 -3.44 8.81
CA TYR A 87 9.35 -4.86 8.62
C TYR A 87 8.05 -5.55 8.24
N ALA A 88 8.13 -6.58 7.41
CA ALA A 88 6.98 -7.39 7.04
C ALA A 88 7.30 -8.88 7.04
N ALA A 89 6.25 -9.68 7.01
CA ALA A 89 6.36 -11.12 6.88
C ALA A 89 5.31 -11.67 5.91
N ILE A 90 5.72 -12.63 5.09
CA ILE A 90 4.84 -13.42 4.24
C ILE A 90 4.60 -14.76 4.94
N TYR A 91 3.32 -15.11 5.14
CA TYR A 91 2.93 -16.40 5.71
C TYR A 91 2.55 -17.34 4.57
N LEU A 92 3.37 -18.36 4.34
CA LEU A 92 3.17 -19.36 3.31
C LEU A 92 2.71 -20.68 3.91
N LYS A 93 1.53 -21.16 3.51
CA LYS A 93 1.10 -22.52 3.76
C LYS A 93 1.73 -23.45 2.73
N THR A 94 2.44 -24.46 3.24
CA THR A 94 3.06 -25.51 2.43
C THR A 94 2.07 -26.65 2.15
N PRO A 95 2.37 -27.54 1.19
CA PRO A 95 1.51 -28.71 0.90
C PRO A 95 1.31 -29.65 2.09
N LEU A 96 2.27 -29.66 3.03
CA LEU A 96 2.22 -30.44 4.27
C LEU A 96 1.31 -29.81 5.34
N GLY A 97 0.70 -28.65 5.05
CA GLY A 97 -0.15 -27.91 5.97
C GLY A 97 0.60 -27.00 6.95
N GLU A 98 1.94 -27.03 6.96
CA GLU A 98 2.75 -26.14 7.78
C GLU A 98 2.72 -24.71 7.25
N VAL A 99 2.59 -23.73 8.15
CA VAL A 99 2.71 -22.31 7.83
C VAL A 99 4.13 -21.82 8.13
N LYS A 100 4.86 -21.46 7.08
CA LYS A 100 6.20 -20.87 7.17
C LYS A 100 6.09 -19.35 7.15
N LYS A 101 6.82 -18.70 8.05
CA LYS A 101 6.97 -17.24 8.10
C LYS A 101 8.26 -16.85 7.38
N ILE A 102 8.16 -16.02 6.36
CA ILE A 102 9.29 -15.50 5.59
C ILE A 102 9.42 -14.01 5.86
N ASP A 103 10.62 -13.59 6.28
CA ASP A 103 10.95 -12.17 6.44
C ASP A 103 10.93 -11.45 5.09
N SER A 104 10.40 -10.23 5.06
CA SER A 104 10.22 -9.48 3.82
C SER A 104 10.17 -7.98 4.07
N ARG A 105 10.52 -7.20 3.04
CA ARG A 105 10.19 -5.78 3.01
C ARG A 105 8.68 -5.61 2.79
N PRO A 106 8.04 -4.56 3.32
CA PRO A 106 6.62 -4.30 3.07
C PRO A 106 6.27 -4.25 1.58
N SER A 107 7.12 -3.59 0.77
CA SER A 107 6.92 -3.42 -0.67
C SER A 107 6.80 -4.74 -1.43
N ASP A 108 7.65 -5.72 -1.11
CA ASP A 108 7.63 -7.05 -1.71
C ASP A 108 6.45 -7.88 -1.20
N ALA A 109 6.20 -7.83 0.10
CA ALA A 109 5.06 -8.54 0.71
C ALA A 109 3.73 -8.08 0.12
N ILE A 110 3.54 -6.76 -0.05
CA ILE A 110 2.35 -6.17 -0.68
C ILE A 110 2.23 -6.62 -2.15
N ASN A 111 3.32 -6.56 -2.93
CA ASN A 111 3.31 -7.01 -4.33
C ASN A 111 2.87 -8.47 -4.49
N ILE A 112 3.38 -9.36 -3.63
CA ILE A 112 3.03 -10.77 -3.62
C ILE A 112 1.58 -10.97 -3.16
N ALA A 113 1.14 -10.29 -2.11
CA ALA A 113 -0.22 -10.40 -1.59
C ALA A 113 -1.26 -10.00 -2.64
N LEU A 114 -1.07 -8.88 -3.33
CA LEU A 114 -1.98 -8.42 -4.38
C LEU A 114 -2.13 -9.45 -5.51
N ARG A 115 -1.02 -10.08 -5.93
CA ARG A 115 -1.02 -11.07 -7.02
C ARG A 115 -1.55 -12.45 -6.60
N ALA A 116 -1.36 -12.80 -5.34
CA ALA A 116 -1.89 -14.02 -4.74
C ALA A 116 -3.35 -13.88 -4.29
N GLY A 117 -3.89 -12.65 -4.23
CA GLY A 117 -5.20 -12.37 -3.65
C GLY A 117 -5.25 -12.60 -2.14
N ALA A 118 -4.09 -12.48 -1.46
CA ALA A 118 -3.97 -12.71 -0.04
C ALA A 118 -4.26 -11.43 0.76
N PRO A 119 -4.86 -11.54 1.96
CA PRO A 119 -5.10 -10.40 2.83
C PRO A 119 -3.79 -9.79 3.36
N ILE A 120 -3.80 -8.46 3.51
CA ILE A 120 -2.70 -7.66 4.05
C ILE A 120 -3.12 -7.18 5.43
N TYR A 121 -2.24 -7.36 6.42
CA TYR A 121 -2.45 -6.90 7.78
C TYR A 121 -1.33 -5.97 8.25
N VAL A 122 -1.68 -5.08 9.19
CA VAL A 122 -0.73 -4.20 9.88
C VAL A 122 -0.81 -4.46 11.39
N ALA A 123 0.33 -4.55 12.06
CA ALA A 123 0.41 -4.65 13.51
C ALA A 123 -0.18 -3.42 14.19
N PRO A 124 -0.94 -3.57 15.31
CA PRO A 124 -1.59 -2.44 15.94
C PRO A 124 -0.65 -1.30 16.32
N HIS A 125 0.52 -1.63 16.88
CA HIS A 125 1.51 -0.63 17.26
C HIS A 125 2.08 0.12 16.05
N VAL A 126 2.27 -0.55 14.92
CA VAL A 126 2.69 0.09 13.66
C VAL A 126 1.63 1.05 13.15
N MET A 127 0.36 0.62 13.16
CA MET A 127 -0.76 1.48 12.78
C MET A 127 -0.88 2.69 13.70
N GLU A 128 -0.77 2.50 15.02
CA GLU A 128 -0.88 3.58 16.00
C GLU A 128 0.27 4.59 15.92
N GLN A 129 1.47 4.14 15.59
CA GLN A 129 2.66 5.00 15.47
C GLN A 129 2.65 5.88 14.21
N SER A 130 2.05 5.41 13.12
CA SER A 130 2.28 6.02 11.80
C SER A 130 1.02 6.26 10.97
N LYS A 131 -0.18 6.00 11.50
CA LYS A 131 -1.42 6.34 10.79
C LYS A 131 -1.59 7.84 10.64
N VAL A 132 -2.22 8.22 9.54
CA VAL A 132 -2.69 9.57 9.23
C VAL A 132 -4.22 9.49 9.05
N LEU A 133 -4.93 10.52 9.49
CA LEU A 133 -6.37 10.64 9.25
C LEU A 133 -6.64 11.39 7.94
N ILE A 134 -7.60 10.91 7.17
CA ILE A 134 -8.01 11.57 5.92
C ILE A 134 -8.59 12.97 6.18
N GLU A 135 -9.09 13.23 7.38
CA GLU A 135 -9.73 14.50 7.75
C GLU A 135 -8.73 15.62 8.03
N ASP A 136 -7.52 15.27 8.48
CA ASP A 136 -6.41 16.21 8.68
C ASP A 136 -5.92 16.81 7.34
N ILE A 137 -6.45 16.29 6.23
CA ILE A 137 -6.16 16.67 4.84
C ILE A 137 -7.12 17.75 4.33
N SER A 138 -8.39 17.71 4.74
CA SER A 138 -9.46 18.54 4.18
C SER A 138 -9.60 19.91 4.85
N GLY A 139 -8.71 20.24 5.80
CA GLY A 139 -8.70 21.53 6.50
C GLY A 139 -8.18 22.71 5.69
N ALA A 140 -7.74 22.51 4.44
CA ALA A 140 -7.33 23.57 3.52
C ALA A 140 -8.34 23.68 2.35
N ASN A 141 -9.21 24.69 2.43
CA ASN A 141 -10.18 25.16 1.42
C ASN A 141 -11.49 24.36 1.23
N GLU A 142 -12.41 24.50 2.19
CA GLU A 142 -13.84 24.50 1.83
C GLU A 142 -14.21 25.85 1.18
N LYS A 143 -14.24 25.90 -0.16
CA LYS A 143 -15.22 26.72 -0.86
C LYS A 143 -16.21 25.77 -1.53
N LYS A 144 -17.41 25.72 -0.96
CA LYS A 144 -18.58 25.06 -1.53
C LYS A 144 -18.95 25.74 -2.85
N ASP A 145 -19.15 24.95 -3.90
CA ASP A 145 -20.03 25.34 -5.01
C ASP A 145 -20.97 24.16 -5.31
N PRO A 146 -22.30 24.36 -5.42
CA PRO A 146 -23.25 23.27 -5.49
C PRO A 146 -23.58 22.90 -6.95
N GLY A 147 -23.65 21.59 -7.22
CA GLY A 147 -24.46 21.02 -8.29
C GLY A 147 -23.69 20.52 -9.50
N ILE A 148 -23.70 19.19 -9.70
CA ILE A 148 -24.56 18.48 -10.68
C ILE A 148 -24.41 16.97 -10.42
N ALA A 149 -25.52 16.24 -10.56
CA ALA A 149 -25.72 14.83 -10.24
C ALA A 149 -25.59 13.90 -11.46
N GLU A 150 -25.32 12.61 -11.18
CA GLU A 150 -25.55 11.36 -11.98
C GLU A 150 -24.78 11.20 -13.31
N GLU A 151 -24.26 10.05 -13.79
CA GLU A 151 -24.32 8.61 -13.45
C GLU A 151 -23.21 7.86 -14.27
N LYS A 152 -22.74 6.70 -13.75
CA LYS A 152 -22.18 5.50 -14.46
C LYS A 152 -20.77 5.49 -15.11
N THR A 153 -19.79 4.90 -14.39
CA THR A 153 -18.96 3.73 -14.81
C THR A 153 -18.15 3.21 -13.61
N LYS A 154 -18.60 2.12 -12.97
CA LYS A 154 -18.23 1.75 -11.59
C LYS A 154 -16.80 1.21 -11.38
N GLY A 155 -15.98 1.07 -12.42
CA GLY A 155 -14.62 0.50 -12.32
C GLY A 155 -13.48 1.50 -12.58
N GLU A 156 -13.72 2.50 -13.43
CA GLU A 156 -12.70 3.47 -13.86
C GLU A 156 -12.82 4.79 -13.09
N ASN A 157 -14.04 5.29 -12.88
CA ASN A 157 -14.29 6.53 -12.14
C ASN A 157 -13.80 6.47 -10.68
N ILE A 158 -13.94 5.32 -10.00
CA ILE A 158 -13.47 5.18 -8.62
C ILE A 158 -11.93 5.23 -8.57
N ARG A 159 -11.24 4.69 -9.58
CA ARG A 159 -9.76 4.60 -9.61
C ARG A 159 -9.12 5.95 -9.86
N GLU A 160 -9.64 6.72 -10.83
CA GLU A 160 -9.21 8.08 -11.07
C GLU A 160 -9.51 9.00 -9.89
N GLN A 161 -10.68 8.84 -9.27
CA GLN A 161 -11.03 9.56 -8.03
C GLN A 161 -10.06 9.23 -6.90
N THR A 162 -9.71 7.95 -6.66
CA THR A 162 -8.73 7.60 -5.62
C THR A 162 -7.33 8.14 -5.90
N HIS A 163 -6.91 8.21 -7.17
CA HIS A 163 -5.59 8.75 -7.52
C HIS A 163 -5.53 10.26 -7.31
N GLU A 164 -6.58 10.99 -7.70
CA GLU A 164 -6.69 12.44 -7.45
C GLU A 164 -6.86 12.78 -5.97
N GLU A 165 -7.58 11.96 -5.20
CA GLU A 165 -7.72 12.11 -3.75
C GLU A 165 -6.38 11.92 -3.02
N ILE A 166 -5.61 10.88 -3.39
CA ILE A 166 -4.26 10.63 -2.84
C ILE A 166 -3.28 11.72 -3.26
N LYS A 167 -3.37 12.23 -4.49
CA LYS A 167 -2.51 13.30 -4.97
C LYS A 167 -2.78 14.62 -4.23
N LYS A 168 -4.05 15.02 -4.12
CA LYS A 168 -4.47 16.18 -3.32
C LYS A 168 -4.09 16.02 -1.85
N TRP A 169 -4.09 14.79 -1.32
CA TRP A 169 -3.61 14.52 0.02
C TRP A 169 -2.14 14.89 0.20
N LEU A 170 -1.27 14.40 -0.66
CA LEU A 170 0.16 14.69 -0.59
C LEU A 170 0.47 16.18 -0.74
N GLU A 171 -0.24 16.87 -1.63
CA GLU A 171 -0.07 18.30 -1.87
C GLU A 171 -0.39 19.14 -0.62
N ASN A 172 -1.25 18.64 0.28
CA ASN A 172 -1.66 19.32 1.51
C ASN A 172 -0.85 18.94 2.75
N LEU A 173 0.04 17.95 2.68
CA LEU A 173 0.90 17.57 3.79
C LEU A 173 2.08 18.54 3.93
N LYS A 174 2.44 18.89 5.17
CA LYS A 174 3.59 19.76 5.42
C LYS A 174 4.89 18.94 5.39
N PRO A 175 6.03 19.56 5.03
CA PRO A 175 7.34 18.91 5.11
C PRO A 175 7.63 18.26 6.48
N GLU A 176 7.13 18.86 7.56
CA GLU A 176 7.28 18.34 8.93
C GLU A 176 6.50 17.04 9.19
N ASP A 177 5.38 16.85 8.48
CA ASP A 177 4.63 15.59 8.54
C ASP A 177 5.49 14.49 7.92
N PHE A 178 6.18 14.77 6.82
CA PHE A 178 7.08 13.84 6.14
C PHE A 178 8.33 13.46 6.95
N GLN A 179 8.89 14.39 7.74
CA GLN A 179 10.06 14.12 8.58
C GLN A 179 9.80 13.08 9.68
N LYS A 180 8.55 12.93 10.14
CA LYS A 180 8.17 11.88 11.10
C LYS A 180 8.22 10.47 10.53
N PHE A 181 8.21 10.33 9.21
CA PHE A 181 8.08 9.03 8.52
C PHE A 181 9.35 8.57 7.80
N GLY A 182 10.38 9.43 7.67
CA GLY A 182 11.53 9.18 6.80
C GLY A 182 12.86 9.69 7.33
N SER A 183 13.08 9.68 8.66
CA SER A 183 14.41 9.99 9.20
C SER A 183 15.40 8.86 8.90
N SER A 184 15.86 8.80 7.66
CA SER A 184 17.19 8.31 7.32
C SER A 184 17.91 9.39 6.53
N ASP A 185 18.19 10.51 7.19
CA ASP A 185 19.34 11.34 6.83
C ASP A 185 20.59 10.48 7.06
N GLY A 186 21.03 9.83 6.00
CA GLY A 186 22.22 8.98 5.98
C GLY A 186 23.13 9.42 4.84
N ASN A 187 23.88 10.49 5.12
CA ASN A 187 25.21 10.86 4.60
C ASN A 187 25.59 10.47 3.16
#